data_AF-A0A972HD30-F1
#
_entry.id   AF-A0A972HD30-F1
#
_cell.length_a   1.000
_cell.length_b   1.000
_cell.length_c   1.000
_cell.angle_alpha   90.00
_cell.angle_beta   90.00
_cell.angle_gamma   90.00
#
_symmetry.space_group_name_H-M   'P 1'
#
loop_
_entity.id
_entity.type
_entity.pdbx_description
1 polymer ?
#
loop_
_entity_poly.entity_id
_entity_poly.type
_entity_poly.pdbx_seq_one_letter_code
_entity_poly.pdbx_strand_id
1 'polypeptide(L)'
;YVTDRAKLYSPPVSRVPLWMAAGGPKSSALAAQLADGIITSVKDPAVTFERVINPARAAAKEAGRPAPRFLATRWSIYAQNDDEAWRALTSWRGLRAPGRLEAVDPQTLRERADEMPREEILGQYSQVTNAADYVETYLPLVTDIGADYVTIQTTSVNQEPLIEMLGSEVLPELRSAAQSM
;
A
#
# COMPACT_ATOMS: atom_id res chain seq x y z
N TYR A 1 8.89 10.12 -24.73
CA TYR A 1 9.14 8.95 -25.58
C TYR A 1 8.81 9.30 -27.03
N VAL A 2 9.48 8.69 -28.00
CA VAL A 2 9.19 8.85 -29.44
C VAL A 2 8.81 7.49 -29.99
N THR A 3 7.76 7.44 -30.80
CA THR A 3 7.34 6.24 -31.51
C THR A 3 7.29 6.52 -33.01
N ASP A 4 7.65 5.55 -33.84
CA ASP A 4 7.46 5.57 -35.31
C ASP A 4 6.58 4.37 -35.69
N ARG A 5 5.42 4.65 -36.29
CA ARG A 5 4.45 3.64 -36.78
C ARG A 5 4.07 2.55 -35.77
N ALA A 6 4.09 2.86 -34.48
CA ALA A 6 3.67 1.94 -33.44
C ALA A 6 2.16 1.64 -33.55
N LYS A 7 1.80 0.35 -33.56
CA LYS A 7 0.42 -0.11 -33.65
C LYS A 7 0.18 -1.29 -32.71
N LEU A 8 -0.92 -1.22 -31.96
CA LEU A 8 -1.42 -2.32 -31.15
C LEU A 8 -2.36 -3.19 -32.01
N TYR A 9 -1.86 -4.28 -32.58
CA TYR A 9 -2.65 -5.18 -33.44
C TYR A 9 -3.70 -6.01 -32.69
N SER A 10 -3.55 -6.09 -31.37
CA SER A 10 -4.44 -6.84 -30.49
C SER A 10 -4.77 -5.98 -29.28
N PRO A 11 -5.60 -4.93 -29.45
CA PRO A 11 -6.00 -4.08 -28.34
C PRO A 11 -6.88 -4.85 -27.36
N PRO A 12 -6.88 -4.47 -26.08
CA PRO A 12 -7.79 -5.04 -25.09
C PRO A 12 -9.25 -4.80 -25.51
N VAL A 13 -10.13 -5.74 -25.15
CA VAL A 13 -11.57 -5.69 -25.49
C VAL A 13 -12.31 -4.53 -24.81
N SER A 14 -11.74 -3.99 -23.74
CA SER A 14 -12.25 -2.85 -22.98
C SER A 14 -11.11 -1.93 -22.56
N ARG A 15 -11.47 -0.73 -22.12
CA ARG A 15 -10.50 0.24 -21.61
C ARG A 15 -9.75 -0.33 -20.40
N VAL A 16 -8.42 -0.29 -20.44
CA VAL A 16 -7.57 -0.66 -19.31
C VAL A 16 -7.50 0.51 -18.33
N PRO A 17 -7.93 0.35 -17.06
CA PRO A 17 -7.82 1.41 -16.07
C PRO A 17 -6.36 1.73 -15.76
N LEU A 18 -6.02 3.01 -15.75
CA LEU A 18 -4.69 3.49 -15.37
C LEU A 18 -4.68 3.91 -13.91
N TRP A 19 -3.81 3.28 -13.11
CA TRP A 19 -3.57 3.63 -11.71
C TRP A 19 -2.17 4.18 -11.55
N MET A 20 -2.02 5.31 -10.88
CA MET A 20 -0.71 5.93 -10.63
C MET A 20 -0.38 5.94 -9.14
N ALA A 21 0.82 5.49 -8.80
CA ALA A 21 1.32 5.57 -7.44
C ALA A 21 1.66 7.03 -7.07
N ALA A 22 1.21 7.47 -5.90
CA ALA A 22 1.52 8.79 -5.38
C ALA A 22 1.72 8.74 -3.86
N GLY A 23 2.76 9.44 -3.38
CA GLY A 23 3.08 9.53 -1.94
C GLY A 23 3.15 10.96 -1.42
N GLY A 24 2.87 11.96 -2.26
CA GLY A 24 2.87 13.36 -1.85
C GLY A 24 2.15 14.30 -2.82
N PRO A 25 2.05 15.59 -2.47
CA PRO A 25 1.06 16.49 -3.07
C PRO A 25 1.21 16.66 -4.58
N LYS A 26 2.46 16.78 -5.06
CA LYS A 26 2.74 16.94 -6.50
C LYS A 26 2.39 15.67 -7.29
N SER A 27 2.82 14.51 -6.78
CA SER A 27 2.53 13.22 -7.44
C SER A 27 1.04 12.90 -7.45
N SER A 28 0.30 13.23 -6.39
CA SER A 28 -1.12 12.92 -6.29
C SER A 28 -1.97 13.88 -7.13
N ALA A 29 -1.62 15.15 -7.19
CA ALA A 29 -2.22 16.11 -8.12
C ALA A 29 -2.03 15.69 -9.59
N LEU A 30 -0.81 15.29 -9.96
CA LEU A 30 -0.52 14.79 -11.30
C LEU A 30 -1.31 13.51 -11.61
N ALA A 31 -1.33 12.56 -10.67
CA ALA A 31 -2.08 11.31 -10.83
C ALA A 31 -3.59 11.59 -11.02
N ALA A 32 -4.17 12.53 -10.27
CA ALA A 32 -5.57 12.92 -10.40
C ALA A 32 -5.92 13.50 -11.79
N GLN A 33 -4.95 14.13 -12.46
CA GLN A 33 -5.14 14.69 -13.81
C GLN A 33 -5.00 13.64 -14.92
N LEU A 34 -4.15 12.63 -14.73
CA LEU A 34 -3.73 11.69 -15.78
C LEU A 34 -4.32 10.28 -15.65
N ALA A 35 -4.68 9.86 -14.44
CA ALA A 35 -5.06 8.49 -14.13
C ALA A 35 -6.56 8.35 -13.80
N ASP A 36 -7.02 7.10 -13.73
CA ASP A 36 -8.36 6.71 -13.27
C ASP A 36 -8.42 6.51 -11.75
N GLY A 37 -7.27 6.29 -11.13
CA GLY A 37 -7.15 6.11 -9.70
C GLY A 37 -5.72 6.27 -9.21
N ILE A 38 -5.59 6.38 -7.89
CA ILE A 38 -4.35 6.66 -7.19
C ILE A 38 -4.03 5.51 -6.24
N ILE A 39 -2.81 4.99 -6.33
CA ILE A 39 -2.28 4.01 -5.37
C ILE A 39 -1.46 4.76 -4.34
N THR A 40 -1.77 4.60 -3.05
CA THR A 40 -1.02 5.26 -1.96
C THR A 40 -0.77 4.32 -0.80
N SER A 41 0.41 4.45 -0.18
CA SER A 41 0.75 3.72 1.04
C SER A 41 0.39 4.56 2.27
N VAL A 42 -0.43 4.00 3.15
CA VAL A 42 -1.00 4.66 4.33
C VAL A 42 -0.26 4.18 5.57
N LYS A 43 0.74 4.96 6.00
CA LYS A 43 1.35 4.81 7.33
C LYS A 43 0.47 5.48 8.37
N ASP A 44 0.23 6.77 8.19
CA ASP A 44 -0.66 7.61 9.00
C ASP A 44 -1.82 8.10 8.12
N PRO A 45 -3.09 7.84 8.50
CA PRO A 45 -4.24 8.27 7.72
C PRO A 45 -4.36 9.79 7.58
N ALA A 46 -4.14 10.56 8.64
CA ALA A 46 -4.25 12.02 8.64
C ALA A 46 -3.19 12.65 7.72
N VAL A 47 -1.94 12.17 7.82
CA VAL A 47 -0.85 12.63 6.94
C VAL A 47 -1.15 12.28 5.48
N THR A 48 -1.69 11.09 5.23
CA THR A 48 -2.06 10.68 3.86
C THR A 48 -3.21 11.52 3.33
N PHE A 49 -4.18 11.86 4.18
CA PHE A 49 -5.29 12.72 3.82
C PHE A 49 -4.80 14.12 3.39
N GLU A 50 -3.94 14.73 4.20
CA GLU A 50 -3.36 16.04 3.93
C GLU A 50 -2.47 16.04 2.67
N ARG A 51 -1.59 15.04 2.54
CA ARG A 51 -0.54 15.05 1.52
C ARG A 51 -0.92 14.40 0.20
N VAL A 52 -1.93 13.54 0.19
CA VAL A 52 -2.30 12.76 -1.01
C VAL A 52 -3.74 13.05 -1.39
N ILE A 53 -4.69 12.81 -0.48
CA ILE A 53 -6.14 12.84 -0.79
C ILE A 53 -6.61 14.26 -1.13
N ASN A 54 -6.30 15.25 -0.27
CA ASN A 54 -6.70 16.64 -0.47
C ASN A 54 -6.13 17.24 -1.77
N PRO A 55 -4.81 17.15 -2.05
CA PRO A 55 -4.25 17.66 -3.30
C PRO A 55 -4.81 16.96 -4.54
N ALA A 56 -5.04 15.65 -4.47
CA ALA A 56 -5.63 14.90 -5.58
C ALA A 56 -7.06 15.36 -5.89
N ARG A 57 -7.91 15.50 -4.86
CA ARG A 57 -9.29 15.98 -5.02
C ARG A 57 -9.34 17.40 -5.57
N ALA A 58 -8.48 18.29 -5.06
CA ALA A 58 -8.38 19.67 -5.55
C ALA A 58 -7.97 19.70 -7.04
N ALA A 59 -6.93 18.96 -7.41
CA ALA A 59 -6.43 18.90 -8.79
C ALA A 59 -7.44 18.27 -9.76
N ALA A 60 -8.16 17.22 -9.35
CA ALA A 60 -9.23 16.64 -10.16
C ALA A 60 -10.34 17.66 -10.42
N LYS A 61 -10.77 18.40 -9.37
CA LYS A 61 -11.79 19.44 -9.47
C LYS A 61 -11.37 20.57 -10.40
N GLU A 62 -10.16 21.10 -10.26
CA GLU A 62 -9.60 22.12 -11.17
C GLU A 62 -9.52 21.64 -12.62
N ALA A 63 -9.20 20.36 -12.83
CA ALA A 63 -9.14 19.76 -14.15
C ALA A 63 -10.51 19.35 -14.72
N GLY A 64 -11.62 19.60 -14.00
CA GLY A 64 -12.97 19.20 -14.42
C GLY A 64 -13.16 17.67 -14.50
N ARG A 65 -12.38 16.90 -13.75
CA ARG A 65 -12.42 15.43 -13.71
C ARG A 65 -13.30 14.94 -12.55
N PRO A 66 -13.82 13.70 -12.63
CA PRO A 66 -14.44 13.04 -11.49
C PRO A 66 -13.50 12.99 -10.28
N ALA A 67 -14.08 12.85 -9.08
CA ALA A 67 -13.28 12.63 -7.87
C ALA A 67 -12.38 11.40 -8.05
N PRO A 68 -11.08 11.49 -7.68
CA PRO A 68 -10.15 10.39 -7.86
C PRO A 68 -10.53 9.23 -6.97
N ARG A 69 -10.37 8.02 -7.51
CA ARG A 69 -10.49 6.76 -6.77
C ARG A 69 -9.18 6.42 -6.08
N PHE A 70 -9.24 5.79 -4.91
CA PHE A 70 -8.06 5.49 -4.12
C PHE A 70 -7.93 3.99 -3.85
N LEU A 71 -6.74 3.47 -4.13
CA LEU A 71 -6.27 2.18 -3.65
C LEU A 71 -5.27 2.45 -2.52
N ALA A 72 -5.68 2.16 -1.30
CA ALA A 72 -4.86 2.32 -0.11
C ALA A 72 -4.14 1.01 0.23
N THR A 73 -2.85 1.10 0.51
CA THR A 73 -2.03 -0.03 0.94
C THR A 73 -1.39 0.23 2.30
N ARG A 74 -1.37 -0.77 3.17
CA ARG A 74 -0.66 -0.72 4.45
C ARG A 74 0.13 -2.00 4.64
N TRP A 75 1.30 -1.86 5.28
CA TRP A 75 2.24 -2.95 5.51
C TRP A 75 2.08 -3.49 6.92
N SER A 76 1.91 -4.79 7.06
CA SER A 76 1.82 -5.44 8.37
C SER A 76 2.58 -6.75 8.47
N ILE A 77 2.91 -7.18 9.69
CA ILE A 77 3.58 -8.45 9.97
C ILE A 77 2.71 -9.24 10.92
N TYR A 78 2.28 -10.44 10.53
CA TYR A 78 1.65 -11.38 11.45
C TYR A 78 2.71 -12.18 12.19
N ALA A 79 2.83 -11.94 13.49
CA ALA A 79 3.81 -12.60 14.36
C ALA A 79 3.45 -12.44 15.84
N GLN A 80 3.67 -13.49 16.62
CA GLN A 80 3.38 -13.51 18.06
C GLN A 80 4.46 -12.81 18.91
N ASN A 81 5.65 -12.59 18.34
CA ASN A 81 6.77 -11.92 19.00
C ASN A 81 7.78 -11.40 17.96
N ASP A 82 8.74 -10.60 18.42
CA ASP A 82 9.75 -9.93 17.58
C ASP A 82 10.66 -10.91 16.82
N ASP A 83 10.97 -12.08 17.41
CA ASP A 83 11.80 -13.08 16.74
C ASP A 83 11.06 -13.72 15.56
N GLU A 84 9.77 -14.01 15.73
CA GLU A 84 8.92 -14.46 14.64
C GLU A 84 8.73 -13.36 13.59
N ALA A 85 8.50 -12.12 14.01
CA ALA A 85 8.35 -10.97 13.12
C ALA A 85 9.62 -10.74 12.28
N TRP A 86 10.80 -10.85 12.91
CA TRP A 86 12.09 -10.77 12.25
C TRP A 86 12.24 -11.85 11.18
N ARG A 87 11.86 -13.10 11.49
CA ARG A 87 11.87 -14.21 10.52
C ARG A 87 10.88 -13.96 9.36
N ALA A 88 9.65 -13.54 9.67
CA ALA A 88 8.63 -13.23 8.66
C ALA A 88 9.04 -12.09 7.73
N LEU A 89 9.85 -11.13 8.21
CA LEU A 89 10.34 -10.00 7.42
C LEU A 89 11.46 -10.33 6.45
N THR A 90 11.99 -11.56 6.39
CA THR A 90 13.23 -11.91 5.65
C THR A 90 13.42 -11.14 4.33
N SER A 91 12.53 -11.31 3.35
CA SER A 91 12.65 -10.67 2.03
C SER A 91 12.34 -9.17 2.03
N TRP A 92 11.79 -8.64 3.13
CA TRP A 92 11.30 -7.27 3.27
C TRP A 92 12.22 -6.38 4.12
N ARG A 93 13.16 -6.92 4.89
CA ARG A 93 14.08 -6.12 5.73
C ARG A 93 14.82 -5.05 4.92
N GLY A 94 15.31 -5.43 3.74
CA GLY A 94 16.00 -4.54 2.80
C GLY A 94 15.17 -3.33 2.33
N LEU A 95 13.84 -3.36 2.48
CA LEU A 95 12.99 -2.21 2.16
C LEU A 95 13.19 -1.03 3.11
N ARG A 96 13.77 -1.26 4.29
CA ARG A 96 14.10 -0.20 5.26
C ARG A 96 15.59 0.13 5.29
N ALA A 97 16.40 -0.59 4.52
CA ALA A 97 17.83 -0.33 4.42
C ALA A 97 18.11 1.08 3.86
N PRO A 98 19.15 1.76 4.37
CA PRO A 98 19.61 3.02 3.80
C PRO A 98 20.12 2.84 2.37
N GLY A 99 19.88 3.85 1.53
CA GLY A 99 20.32 3.84 0.13
C GLY A 99 19.61 2.79 -0.74
N ARG A 100 18.36 2.43 -0.39
CA ARG A 100 17.62 1.37 -1.08
C ARG A 100 17.25 1.67 -2.53
N LEU A 101 17.19 2.95 -2.91
CA LEU A 101 16.84 3.35 -4.27
C LEU A 101 18.04 3.31 -5.21
N GLU A 102 19.24 3.29 -4.63
CA GLU A 102 20.54 3.32 -5.30
C GLU A 102 21.18 1.93 -5.38
N ALA A 103 20.77 0.99 -4.53
CA ALA A 103 21.30 -0.36 -4.51
C ALA A 103 20.97 -1.10 -5.81
N VAL A 104 22.00 -1.66 -6.44
CA VAL A 104 21.87 -2.46 -7.68
C VAL A 104 21.84 -3.95 -7.36
N ASP A 105 22.50 -4.38 -6.29
CA ASP A 105 22.55 -5.76 -5.83
C ASP A 105 21.62 -5.97 -4.61
N PRO A 106 20.65 -6.91 -4.65
CA PRO A 106 19.81 -7.23 -3.50
C PRO A 106 20.60 -7.75 -2.29
N GLN A 107 21.78 -8.37 -2.47
CA GLN A 107 22.62 -8.82 -1.35
C GLN A 107 23.07 -7.62 -0.49
N THR A 108 23.41 -6.50 -1.11
CA THR A 108 23.77 -5.27 -0.40
C THR A 108 22.63 -4.77 0.49
N LEU A 109 21.38 -4.89 0.04
CA LEU A 109 20.21 -4.50 0.84
C LEU A 109 20.01 -5.41 2.05
N ARG A 110 20.26 -6.71 1.88
CA ARG A 110 20.20 -7.67 2.99
C ARG A 110 21.25 -7.35 4.04
N GLU A 111 22.51 -7.20 3.64
CA GLU A 111 23.62 -6.92 4.55
C GLU A 111 23.40 -5.62 5.33
N ARG A 112 23.04 -4.53 4.65
CA ARG A 112 22.72 -3.25 5.31
C ARG A 112 21.54 -3.36 6.28
N ALA A 113 20.52 -4.14 5.94
CA ALA A 113 19.39 -4.33 6.83
C ALA A 113 19.74 -5.20 8.06
N ASP A 114 20.58 -6.21 7.89
CA ASP A 114 21.04 -7.08 8.99
C ASP A 114 22.03 -6.36 9.94
N GLU A 115 22.67 -5.27 9.49
CA GLU A 115 23.49 -4.38 10.31
C GLU A 115 22.67 -3.37 11.14
N MET A 116 21.41 -3.14 10.78
CA MET A 116 20.53 -2.22 11.52
C MET A 116 19.98 -2.87 12.80
N PRO A 117 19.67 -2.07 13.84
CA PRO A 117 18.92 -2.56 14.99
C PRO A 117 17.57 -3.13 14.55
N ARG A 118 17.20 -4.31 15.06
CA ARG A 118 15.98 -5.02 14.63
C ARG A 118 14.72 -4.19 14.90
N GLU A 119 14.68 -3.54 16.05
CA GLU A 119 13.61 -2.68 16.51
C GLU A 119 13.37 -1.49 15.55
N GLU A 120 14.42 -0.97 14.92
CA GLU A 120 14.30 0.12 13.96
C GLU A 120 13.58 -0.34 12.70
N ILE A 121 13.91 -1.53 12.19
CA ILE A 121 13.24 -2.11 11.02
C ILE A 121 11.81 -2.52 11.38
N LEU A 122 11.62 -3.25 12.49
CA LEU A 122 10.32 -3.74 12.93
C LEU A 122 9.33 -2.60 13.18
N GLY A 123 9.79 -1.50 13.80
CA GLY A 123 8.98 -0.31 14.07
C GLY A 123 8.48 0.42 12.82
N GLN A 124 8.92 0.04 11.61
CA GLN A 124 8.41 0.58 10.35
C GLN A 124 7.22 -0.19 9.77
N TYR A 125 6.69 -1.17 10.51
CA TYR A 125 5.57 -2.02 10.11
C TYR A 125 4.56 -2.12 11.26
N SER A 126 3.30 -2.36 10.94
CA SER A 126 2.30 -2.73 11.94
C SER A 126 2.45 -4.21 12.27
N GLN A 127 2.87 -4.55 13.47
CA GLN A 127 2.86 -5.93 13.94
C GLN A 127 1.46 -6.29 14.44
N VAL A 128 1.01 -7.48 14.09
CA VAL A 128 -0.38 -7.94 14.24
C VAL A 128 -0.34 -9.38 14.76
N THR A 129 -1.17 -9.72 15.73
CA THR A 129 -1.11 -11.05 16.39
C THR A 129 -2.35 -11.91 16.17
N ASN A 130 -3.48 -11.30 15.77
CA ASN A 130 -4.77 -11.96 15.58
C ASN A 130 -5.66 -11.20 14.55
N ALA A 131 -6.85 -11.73 14.27
CA ALA A 131 -7.79 -11.13 13.32
C ALA A 131 -8.30 -9.74 13.73
N ALA A 132 -8.58 -9.52 15.02
CA ALA A 132 -9.06 -8.23 15.52
C ALA A 132 -7.99 -7.14 15.34
N ASP A 133 -6.72 -7.44 15.63
CA ASP A 133 -5.60 -6.53 15.38
C ASP A 133 -5.51 -6.16 13.89
N TYR A 134 -5.79 -7.10 12.98
CA TYR A 134 -5.86 -6.82 11.53
C TYR A 134 -7.00 -5.87 11.21
N VAL A 135 -8.19 -6.09 11.76
CA VAL A 135 -9.32 -5.19 11.56
C VAL A 135 -8.96 -3.78 12.02
N GLU A 136 -8.45 -3.61 13.24
CA GLU A 136 -8.01 -2.31 13.78
C GLU A 136 -6.92 -1.67 12.89
N THR A 137 -5.95 -2.46 12.47
CA THR A 137 -4.84 -1.99 11.62
C THR A 137 -5.31 -1.52 10.25
N TYR A 138 -6.39 -2.06 9.68
CA TYR A 138 -6.81 -1.71 8.31
C TYR A 138 -8.09 -0.88 8.24
N LEU A 139 -8.87 -0.81 9.32
CA LEU A 139 -10.12 -0.04 9.38
C LEU A 139 -9.93 1.45 8.99
N PRO A 140 -8.86 2.16 9.40
CA PRO A 140 -8.66 3.56 8.99
C PRO A 140 -8.48 3.76 7.48
N LEU A 141 -8.08 2.73 6.73
CA LEU A 141 -8.01 2.81 5.26
C LEU A 141 -9.42 2.82 4.65
N VAL A 142 -10.40 2.23 5.34
CA VAL A 142 -11.81 2.26 4.97
C VAL A 142 -12.46 3.56 5.46
N THR A 143 -12.38 3.85 6.76
CA THR A 143 -13.15 4.93 7.40
C THR A 143 -12.58 6.31 7.17
N ASP A 144 -11.27 6.47 7.33
CA ASP A 144 -10.65 7.80 7.38
C ASP A 144 -10.18 8.22 5.99
N ILE A 145 -9.61 7.27 5.24
CA ILE A 145 -9.19 7.50 3.86
C ILE A 145 -10.39 7.42 2.89
N GLY A 146 -11.39 6.58 3.18
CA GLY A 146 -12.48 6.32 2.24
C GLY A 146 -12.00 5.62 0.97
N ALA A 147 -11.08 4.66 1.10
CA ALA A 147 -10.47 4.01 -0.05
C ALA A 147 -11.46 3.12 -0.82
N ASP A 148 -11.50 3.25 -2.14
CA ASP A 148 -12.26 2.35 -3.03
C ASP A 148 -11.73 0.91 -2.98
N TYR A 149 -10.42 0.77 -2.78
CA TYR A 149 -9.73 -0.51 -2.67
C TYR A 149 -8.77 -0.48 -1.49
N VAL A 150 -8.87 -1.46 -0.61
CA VAL A 150 -7.89 -1.71 0.45
C VAL A 150 -7.04 -2.90 0.05
N THR A 151 -5.73 -2.75 0.14
CA THR A 151 -4.77 -3.84 -0.08
C THR A 151 -4.05 -4.15 1.23
N ILE A 152 -4.14 -5.42 1.63
CA ILE A 152 -3.46 -5.96 2.80
C ILE A 152 -2.09 -6.45 2.33
N GLN A 153 -1.05 -5.65 2.59
CA GLN A 153 0.32 -6.02 2.25
C GLN A 153 0.98 -6.59 3.50
N THR A 154 0.89 -7.90 3.68
CA THR A 154 1.33 -8.53 4.92
C THR A 154 2.30 -9.68 4.71
N THR A 155 3.12 -9.95 5.73
CA THR A 155 4.02 -11.10 5.79
C THR A 155 3.84 -11.89 7.09
N SER A 156 4.19 -13.16 7.06
CA SER A 156 4.14 -14.12 8.16
C SER A 156 5.11 -15.26 7.86
N VAL A 157 5.42 -16.08 8.85
CA VAL A 157 6.19 -17.31 8.63
C VAL A 157 5.40 -18.32 7.79
N ASN A 158 4.07 -18.39 7.98
CA ASN A 158 3.16 -19.27 7.24
C ASN A 158 2.04 -18.46 6.56
N GLN A 159 2.09 -18.34 5.24
CA GLN A 159 1.15 -17.50 4.47
C GLN A 159 -0.23 -18.13 4.30
N GLU A 160 -0.31 -19.45 4.09
CA GLU A 160 -1.60 -20.11 3.80
C GLU A 160 -2.62 -19.94 4.94
N PRO A 161 -2.31 -20.24 6.21
CA PRO A 161 -3.26 -20.02 7.31
C PRO A 161 -3.61 -18.54 7.52
N LEU A 162 -2.67 -17.64 7.22
CA LEU A 162 -2.92 -16.21 7.29
C LEU A 162 -3.94 -15.78 6.23
N ILE A 163 -3.81 -16.25 4.98
CA ILE A 163 -4.76 -15.95 3.90
C ILE A 163 -6.16 -16.46 4.26
N GLU A 164 -6.26 -17.65 4.84
CA GLU A 164 -7.53 -18.22 5.32
C GLU A 164 -8.17 -17.32 6.38
N MET A 165 -7.45 -16.98 7.45
CA MET A 165 -7.93 -16.09 8.52
C MET A 165 -8.33 -14.70 7.99
N LEU A 166 -7.52 -14.11 7.11
CA LEU A 166 -7.86 -12.83 6.47
C LEU A 166 -9.20 -12.94 5.73
N GLY A 167 -9.38 -14.03 4.97
CA GLY A 167 -10.59 -14.29 4.20
C GLY A 167 -11.85 -14.50 5.05
N SER A 168 -11.74 -15.30 6.11
CA SER A 168 -12.89 -15.71 6.93
C SER A 168 -13.24 -14.74 8.06
N GLU A 169 -12.26 -14.03 8.62
CA GLU A 169 -12.45 -13.24 9.85
C GLU A 169 -12.24 -11.74 9.64
N VAL A 170 -11.27 -11.33 8.79
CA VAL A 170 -10.93 -9.90 8.64
C VAL A 170 -11.72 -9.21 7.54
N LEU A 171 -11.77 -9.80 6.34
CA LEU A 171 -12.45 -9.18 5.19
C LEU A 171 -13.96 -8.95 5.42
N PRO A 172 -14.72 -9.83 6.10
CA PRO A 172 -16.13 -9.56 6.41
C PRO A 172 -16.34 -8.31 7.27
N GLU A 173 -15.52 -8.12 8.30
CA GLU A 173 -15.59 -6.95 9.19
C GLU A 173 -15.28 -5.64 8.45
N LEU A 174 -14.21 -5.63 7.64
CA LEU A 174 -13.86 -4.45 6.82
C LEU A 174 -14.96 -4.12 5.80
N ARG A 175 -15.63 -5.13 5.22
CA ARG A 175 -16.76 -4.92 4.31
C ARG A 175 -17.99 -4.38 5.03
N SER A 176 -18.30 -4.89 6.23
CA SER A 176 -19.40 -4.40 7.06
C SER A 176 -19.21 -2.92 7.42
N ALA A 177 -17.98 -2.55 7.83
CA ALA A 177 -17.62 -1.17 8.10
C ALA A 177 -17.83 -0.28 6.86
N ALA A 178 -17.39 -0.73 5.68
CA ALA A 178 -17.55 0.03 4.44
C ALA A 178 -19.03 0.24 4.03
N GLN A 179 -19.91 -0.72 4.34
CA GLN A 179 -21.35 -0.62 4.04
C GLN A 179 -22.12 0.28 5.01
N SER A 180 -21.53 0.55 6.18
CA SER A 180 -22.15 1.36 7.23
C SER A 180 -21.84 2.86 7.09
N MET A 181 -21.06 3.25 6.07
CA MET A 181 -20.71 4.63 5.71
C MET A 181 -21.62 5.20 4.64
#